data_AF-A0A1G2BR26-F1
#
_entry.id   AF-A0A1G2BR26-F1
#
_cell.length_a   1.000
_cell.length_b   1.000
_cell.length_c   1.000
_cell.angle_alpha   90.00
_cell.angle_beta   90.00
_cell.angle_gamma   90.00
#
_symmetry.space_group_name_H-M   'P 1'
#
loop_
_entity.id
_entity.type
_entity.pdbx_description
1 polymer ?
#
loop_
_entity_poly.entity_id
_entity_poly.type
_entity_poly.pdbx_seq_one_letter_code
_entity_poly.pdbx_strand_id
1 'polypeptide(L)'
;MATKTMRSTKQATINIPLNGLTYLRGNEKNGRAVCEIDIDLLKRINRPNMIDLMVAEAREEYKAGKTKGFTDAESLLADLES
;
A
#
# COMPACT_ATOMS: atom_id res chain seq x y z
N MET A 1 -43.33 2.10 -13.78
CA MET A 1 -42.53 1.32 -12.80
C MET A 1 -41.19 2.01 -12.65
N ALA A 2 -40.93 2.65 -11.51
CA ALA A 2 -39.68 3.39 -11.28
C ALA A 2 -38.58 2.42 -10.83
N THR A 3 -37.50 2.31 -11.60
CA THR A 3 -36.30 1.55 -11.27
C THR A 3 -35.54 2.26 -10.16
N LYS A 4 -35.67 1.74 -8.93
CA LYS A 4 -34.92 2.19 -7.75
C LYS A 4 -33.44 1.86 -7.94
N THR A 5 -32.65 2.83 -8.38
CA THR A 5 -31.19 2.72 -8.47
C THR A 5 -30.61 2.53 -7.07
N MET A 6 -30.19 1.31 -6.71
CA MET A 6 -29.44 1.10 -5.48
C MET A 6 -28.07 1.76 -5.65
N ARG A 7 -27.84 2.88 -4.96
CA ARG A 7 -26.50 3.43 -4.76
C ARG A 7 -25.71 2.40 -3.96
N SER A 8 -24.92 1.58 -4.65
CA SER A 8 -23.85 0.81 -4.03
C SER A 8 -22.87 1.82 -3.43
N THR A 9 -22.97 2.06 -2.12
CA THR A 9 -21.86 2.65 -1.36
C THR A 9 -20.70 1.69 -1.52
N LYS A 10 -19.74 2.03 -2.40
CA LYS A 10 -18.45 1.32 -2.48
C LYS A 10 -17.87 1.35 -1.07
N GLN A 11 -18.01 0.26 -0.34
CA GLN A 11 -17.45 0.13 0.99
C GLN A 11 -15.94 0.27 0.84
N ALA A 12 -15.33 1.14 1.64
CA ALA A 12 -13.88 1.22 1.69
C ALA A 12 -13.36 -0.13 2.19
N THR A 13 -12.65 -0.85 1.32
CA THR A 13 -12.01 -2.12 1.67
C THR A 13 -10.59 -1.86 2.12
N ILE A 14 -10.23 -2.38 3.29
CA ILE A 14 -8.86 -2.35 3.80
C ILE A 14 -8.33 -3.77 3.71
N ASN A 15 -7.23 -3.95 3.00
CA ASN A 15 -6.56 -5.25 2.91
C ASN A 15 -5.66 -5.42 4.13
N ILE A 16 -5.94 -6.44 4.94
CA ILE A 16 -5.16 -6.76 6.13
C ILE A 16 -4.60 -8.17 5.95
N PRO A 17 -3.29 -8.38 6.18
CA PRO A 17 -2.71 -9.71 6.08
C PRO A 17 -3.27 -10.60 7.20
N LEU A 18 -3.58 -11.85 6.86
CA LEU A 18 -4.31 -12.77 7.76
C LEU A 18 -3.53 -13.06 9.05
N ASN A 19 -2.21 -13.00 9.01
CA ASN A 19 -1.33 -13.14 10.18
C ASN A 19 -1.43 -11.99 11.19
N GLY A 20 -2.00 -10.84 10.80
CA GLY A 20 -2.28 -9.70 11.67
C GLY A 20 -3.69 -9.71 12.27
N LEU A 21 -4.47 -10.77 12.02
CA LEU A 21 -5.84 -10.92 12.50
C LEU A 21 -5.93 -12.06 13.51
N THR A 22 -6.46 -11.78 14.69
CA THR A 22 -6.87 -12.79 15.65
C THR A 22 -8.37 -13.00 15.53
N TYR A 23 -8.80 -14.20 15.13
CA TYR A 23 -10.22 -14.51 15.03
C TYR A 23 -10.84 -14.63 16.43
N LEU A 24 -11.90 -13.87 16.69
CA LEU A 24 -12.63 -13.93 17.96
C LEU A 24 -13.87 -14.82 17.84
N ARG A 25 -14.74 -14.52 16.86
CA ARG A 25 -16.01 -15.21 16.69
C ARG A 25 -16.59 -15.01 15.30
N GLY A 26 -17.25 -16.05 14.79
CA GLY A 26 -18.00 -16.05 13.54
C GLY A 26 -19.50 -15.98 13.80
N ASN A 27 -20.20 -15.28 12.92
CA ASN A 27 -21.65 -15.35 12.80
C ASN A 27 -21.99 -16.01 11.46
N GLU A 28 -22.17 -17.34 11.51
CA GLU A 28 -22.50 -18.19 10.35
C GLU A 28 -23.81 -17.78 9.68
N LYS A 29 -24.76 -17.20 10.41
CA LYS A 29 -26.07 -16.79 9.86
C LYS A 29 -25.94 -15.65 8.84
N ASN A 30 -24.94 -14.80 8.99
CA ASN A 30 -24.78 -13.59 8.18
C ASN A 30 -23.45 -13.57 7.40
N GLY A 31 -22.64 -14.64 7.49
CA GLY A 31 -21.31 -14.71 6.85
C GLY A 31 -20.32 -13.66 7.37
N ARG A 32 -20.46 -13.20 8.62
CA ARG A 32 -19.61 -12.15 9.21
C ARG A 32 -18.67 -12.74 10.24
N ALA A 33 -17.43 -12.30 10.26
CA ALA A 33 -16.45 -12.64 11.29
C ALA A 33 -16.08 -11.38 12.10
N VAL A 34 -15.87 -11.56 13.39
CA VAL A 34 -15.27 -10.55 14.28
C VAL A 34 -13.83 -10.97 14.51
N CYS A 35 -12.91 -10.11 14.12
CA CYS A 35 -11.48 -10.31 14.30
C CYS A 35 -10.91 -9.14 15.12
N GLU A 36 -9.94 -9.43 15.97
CA GLU A 36 -9.11 -8.46 16.67
C GLU A 36 -7.85 -8.18 15.84
N ILE A 37 -7.43 -6.92 15.81
CA ILE A 37 -6.21 -6.48 15.14
C ILE A 37 -5.31 -5.85 16.20
N ASP A 38 -4.13 -6.43 16.39
CA ASP A 38 -3.06 -5.77 17.15
C ASP A 38 -2.41 -4.72 16.25
N ILE A 39 -2.69 -3.46 16.56
CA ILE A 39 -2.18 -2.29 15.81
C ILE A 39 -0.65 -2.21 15.91
N ASP A 40 -0.06 -2.58 17.04
CA ASP A 40 1.38 -2.49 17.25
C ASP A 40 2.11 -3.61 16.51
N LEU A 41 1.54 -4.80 16.46
CA LEU A 41 2.01 -5.89 15.60
C LEU A 41 1.89 -5.51 14.12
N LEU A 42 0.75 -4.95 13.70
CA LEU A 42 0.53 -4.53 12.31
C LEU A 42 1.55 -3.45 11.89
N LYS A 43 1.86 -2.49 12.77
CA LYS A 43 2.93 -1.50 12.56
C LYS A 43 4.32 -2.12 12.48
N ARG A 44 4.57 -3.25 13.14
CA ARG A 44 5.83 -4.00 13.06
C ARG A 44 5.94 -4.84 11.79
N ILE A 45 4.85 -5.43 11.33
CA ILE A 45 4.79 -6.10 10.02
C ILE A 45 4.98 -5.07 8.91
N ASN A 46 4.37 -3.90 9.06
CA ASN A 46 4.57 -2.73 8.20
C ASN A 46 5.76 -1.86 8.62
N ARG A 47 6.71 -2.36 9.45
CA ARG A 47 7.92 -1.58 9.74
C ARG A 47 8.59 -1.29 8.40
N PRO A 48 9.00 -0.04 8.16
CA PRO A 48 9.48 0.38 6.85
C PRO A 48 10.84 -0.26 6.58
N ASN A 49 10.82 -1.47 6.04
CA ASN A 49 11.86 -1.94 5.12
C ASN A 49 11.91 -1.04 3.86
N MET A 50 11.04 -0.04 3.74
CA MET A 50 11.02 0.90 2.62
C MET A 50 12.36 1.59 2.40
N ILE A 51 13.11 1.98 3.44
CA ILE A 51 14.39 2.65 3.17
C ILE A 51 15.38 1.65 2.58
N ASP A 52 15.53 0.47 3.18
CA ASP A 52 16.46 -0.54 2.67
C ASP A 52 16.04 -1.07 1.30
N LEU A 53 14.74 -1.21 1.04
CA LEU A 53 14.17 -1.57 -0.25
C LEU A 53 14.36 -0.46 -1.29
N MET A 54 14.09 0.81 -0.95
CA MET A 54 14.32 1.96 -1.83
C MET A 54 15.80 2.13 -2.14
N VAL A 55 16.68 1.90 -1.16
CA VAL A 55 18.14 1.94 -1.37
C VAL A 55 18.58 0.76 -2.23
N ALA A 56 18.03 -0.44 -2.02
CA ALA A 56 18.31 -1.60 -2.86
C ALA A 56 17.84 -1.37 -4.31
N GLU A 57 16.64 -0.83 -4.49
CA GLU A 57 16.06 -0.49 -5.78
C GLU A 57 16.86 0.61 -6.50
N ALA A 58 17.21 1.70 -5.80
CA ALA A 58 18.07 2.76 -6.34
C ALA A 58 19.47 2.25 -6.73
N ARG A 59 20.03 1.29 -5.98
CA ARG A 59 21.30 0.64 -6.34
C ARG A 59 21.17 -0.22 -7.58
N GLU A 60 20.06 -0.94 -7.75
CA GLU A 60 19.79 -1.72 -8.96
C GLU A 60 19.53 -0.83 -10.18
N GLU A 61 18.82 0.30 -10.03
CA GLU A 61 18.63 1.28 -11.09
C GLU A 61 19.95 1.92 -11.54
N TYR A 62 20.84 2.22 -10.60
CA TYR A 62 22.19 2.72 -10.88
C TYR A 62 23.02 1.70 -11.65
N LYS A 63 23.01 0.42 -11.24
CA LYS A 63 23.69 -0.67 -11.97
C LYS A 63 23.10 -0.91 -13.35
N ALA A 64 21.79 -0.78 -13.50
CA ALA A 64 21.08 -0.97 -14.76
C ALA A 64 21.26 0.22 -15.73
N GLY A 65 21.97 1.29 -15.32
CA GLY A 65 22.19 2.48 -16.14
C GLY A 65 20.90 3.28 -16.39
N LYS A 66 19.85 3.05 -15.59
CA LYS A 66 18.57 3.78 -15.66
C LYS A 66 18.59 5.10 -14.88
N THR A 67 19.77 5.58 -14.52
CA THR A 67 19.96 6.82 -13.78
C THR A 67 20.49 7.92 -14.69
N LYS A 68 19.85 9.08 -14.69
CA LYS A 68 20.41 10.31 -15.27
C LYS A 68 21.11 11.10 -14.17
N GLY A 69 22.39 11.40 -14.38
CA GLY A 69 23.14 12.34 -13.56
C GLY A 69 23.08 13.73 -14.17
N PHE A 70 22.86 14.76 -13.36
CA PHE A 70 22.92 16.15 -13.78
C PHE A 70 24.01 16.85 -12.98
N THR A 71 24.91 17.55 -13.68
CA THR A 71 25.96 18.37 -13.04
C THR A 71 25.46 19.74 -12.64
N ASP A 72 24.44 20.25 -13.32
CA ASP A 72 23.95 21.61 -13.19
C ASP A 72 22.44 21.63 -12.93
N ALA A 73 22.00 22.52 -12.04
CA ALA A 73 20.61 22.59 -11.59
C ALA A 73 19.64 22.95 -12.72
N GLU A 74 20.06 23.79 -13.68
CA GLU A 74 19.26 24.13 -14.87
C GLU A 74 18.97 22.90 -15.73
N SER A 75 19.94 22.00 -15.85
CA SER A 75 19.80 20.76 -16.64
C SER A 75 18.81 19.79 -16.00
N LEU A 76 18.78 19.73 -14.67
CA LEU A 76 17.80 18.94 -13.93
C LEU A 76 16.39 19.52 -14.10
N LEU A 77 16.25 20.84 -13.98
CA LEU A 77 14.95 21.52 -14.12
C LEU A 77 14.36 21.31 -15.52
N ALA A 78 15.18 21.43 -16.56
CA ALA A 78 14.75 21.19 -17.94
C ALA A 78 14.26 19.74 -18.19
N ASP A 79 14.84 18.73 -17.52
CA ASP A 79 14.41 17.33 -17.64
C ASP A 79 13.10 17.05 -16.87
N LEU A 80 12.86 17.76 -15.76
CA LEU A 80 11.65 17.62 -14.94
C LEU A 80 10.42 18.33 -15.54
N GLU A 81 10.65 19.37 -16.33
CA GLU A 81 9.59 20.12 -17.04
C GLU A 81 9.24 19.53 -18.42
N SER A 82 9.95 18.48 -18.85
CA SER A 82 9.73 17.72 -20.10
C SER A 82 8.66 16.64 -19.98
#